data_AF-A0A8C5BE89-F1
#
_entry.id   AF-A0A8C5BE89-F1
#
_cell.length_a   1.000
_cell.length_b   1.000
_cell.length_c   1.000
_cell.angle_alpha   90.00
_cell.angle_beta   90.00
_cell.angle_gamma   90.00
#
_symmetry.space_group_name_H-M   'P 1'
#
loop_
_entity.id
_entity.type
_entity.pdbx_description
1 polymer ?
#
loop_
_entity_poly.entity_id
_entity_poly.type
_entity_poly.pdbx_seq_one_letter_code
_entity_poly.pdbx_strand_id
1 'polypeptide(L)'
;MVIKVFLASSSGSTAIKKKQQDVVGFLEALKVEYTPLDIACNEDNRMWMRENVPSEKKPSNGIPLPPQIFNEEGYCGDYETFFNAKEDNLVYSFLGLDPPPGSKEARAGEYEEEEEADEDKEEDDQPVSEEEDEAEAVEEEEEDDVDETKEDE
;
A
#
# COMPACT_ATOMS: atom_id res chain seq x y z
N MET A 1 -6.90 10.12 16.45
CA MET A 1 -5.83 9.83 15.48
C MET A 1 -4.50 10.00 16.16
N VAL A 2 -3.75 8.91 16.32
CA VAL A 2 -2.40 8.91 16.88
C VAL A 2 -1.53 8.02 16.00
N ILE A 3 -0.56 8.62 15.32
CA ILE A 3 0.39 7.87 14.49
C ILE A 3 1.40 7.19 15.40
N LYS A 4 1.46 5.86 15.36
CA LYS A 4 2.46 5.05 16.07
C LYS A 4 3.51 4.59 15.07
N VAL A 5 4.77 4.83 15.39
CA VAL A 5 5.89 4.40 14.54
C VAL A 5 6.76 3.45 15.34
N PHE A 6 6.77 2.19 14.93
CA PHE A 6 7.63 1.17 15.53
C PHE A 6 9.04 1.27 14.95
N LEU A 7 10.00 1.45 15.84
CA LEU A 7 11.40 1.70 15.53
C LEU A 7 12.28 0.72 16.30
N ALA A 8 13.50 0.48 15.85
CA ALA A 8 14.55 -0.23 16.57
C ALA A 8 15.74 0.72 16.75
N SER A 9 15.87 1.28 17.95
CA SER A 9 16.92 2.25 18.29
C SER A 9 18.33 1.66 18.15
N SER A 10 18.50 0.38 18.53
CA SER A 10 19.77 -0.34 18.50
C SER A 10 19.90 -1.30 17.31
N SER A 11 19.24 -1.02 16.19
CA SER A 11 19.34 -1.86 14.98
C SER A 11 20.78 -2.00 14.48
N GLY A 12 21.22 -3.24 14.22
CA GLY A 12 22.53 -3.52 13.63
C GLY A 12 22.63 -3.19 12.12
N SER A 13 21.48 -3.02 11.46
CA SER A 13 21.42 -2.74 10.02
C SER A 13 21.42 -1.24 9.75
N THR A 14 22.40 -0.76 8.99
CA THR A 14 22.48 0.64 8.54
C THR A 14 21.33 0.99 7.60
N ALA A 15 20.86 0.04 6.79
CA ALA A 15 19.71 0.23 5.90
C ALA A 15 18.43 0.48 6.72
N ILE A 16 18.17 -0.32 7.75
CA ILE A 16 17.01 -0.14 8.65
C ILE A 16 17.10 1.23 9.33
N LYS A 17 18.27 1.59 9.86
CA LYS A 17 18.48 2.91 10.50
C LYS A 17 18.12 4.07 9.56
N LYS A 18 18.56 4.02 8.29
CA LYS A 18 18.23 5.04 7.30
C LYS A 18 16.74 5.09 6.97
N LYS A 19 16.09 3.94 6.76
CA LYS A 19 14.64 3.85 6.52
C LYS A 19 13.84 4.47 7.66
N GLN A 20 14.21 4.17 8.90
CA GLN A 20 13.60 4.76 10.10
C GLN A 20 13.80 6.27 10.20
N GLN A 21 15.01 6.75 9.92
CA GLN A 21 15.33 8.18 9.93
C GLN A 21 14.56 8.94 8.84
N ASP A 22 14.36 8.36 7.66
CA ASP A 22 13.59 9.00 6.59
C ASP A 22 12.11 9.12 6.98
N VAL A 23 11.49 8.05 7.51
CA VAL A 23 10.11 8.09 8.00
C VAL A 23 9.95 9.16 9.08
N VAL A 24 10.78 9.11 10.12
CA VAL A 24 10.72 10.05 11.24
C VAL A 24 10.97 11.49 10.79
N GLY A 25 12.04 11.71 10.02
CA GLY A 25 12.40 13.04 9.53
C GLY A 25 11.34 13.64 8.62
N PHE A 26 10.65 12.80 7.84
CA PHE A 26 9.53 13.26 7.02
C PHE A 26 8.30 13.63 7.84
N LEU A 27 7.91 12.81 8.82
CA LEU A 27 6.79 13.12 9.72
C LEU A 27 7.05 14.43 10.49
N GLU A 28 8.28 14.63 10.97
CA GLU A 28 8.69 15.87 11.64
C GLU A 28 8.64 17.09 10.70
N ALA A 29 9.09 16.93 9.45
CA ALA A 29 9.01 18.00 8.45
C ALA A 29 7.57 18.40 8.11
N LEU A 30 6.66 17.43 8.06
CA LEU A 30 5.22 17.65 7.89
C LEU A 30 4.52 18.14 9.17
N LYS A 31 5.21 18.15 10.32
CA LYS A 31 4.64 18.44 11.65
C LYS A 31 3.49 17.50 12.02
N VAL A 32 3.56 16.24 11.59
CA VAL A 32 2.64 15.19 12.03
C VAL A 32 3.08 14.71 13.41
N GLU A 33 2.17 14.75 14.37
CA GLU A 33 2.44 14.20 15.71
C GLU A 33 2.43 12.67 15.67
N TYR A 34 3.49 12.06 16.21
CA TYR A 34 3.64 10.61 16.25
C TYR A 34 4.24 10.14 17.57
N THR A 35 3.93 8.91 17.94
CA THR A 35 4.49 8.22 19.10
C THR A 35 5.54 7.20 18.63
N PRO A 36 6.83 7.42 18.91
CA PRO A 36 7.86 6.42 18.63
C PRO A 36 7.78 5.27 19.63
N LEU A 37 7.69 4.04 19.13
CA LEU A 37 7.65 2.82 19.91
C LEU A 37 8.88 1.97 19.59
N ASP A 38 9.86 1.99 20.50
CA ASP A 38 11.09 1.22 20.30
C ASP A 38 10.84 -0.27 20.55
N ILE A 39 11.18 -1.14 19.60
CA ILE A 39 11.07 -2.61 19.68
C ILE A 39 12.38 -3.27 20.11
N ALA A 40 13.48 -2.50 20.12
CA ALA A 40 14.80 -3.07 20.41
C ALA A 40 15.04 -3.24 21.90
N CYS A 41 14.50 -2.35 22.73
CA CYS A 41 14.60 -2.41 24.18
C CYS A 41 13.25 -2.65 24.90
N ASN A 42 12.13 -2.72 24.18
CA ASN A 42 10.82 -3.02 24.73
C ASN A 42 10.19 -4.21 24.00
N GLU A 43 9.95 -5.28 24.76
CA GLU A 43 9.44 -6.54 24.24
C GLU A 43 7.94 -6.48 23.89
N ASP A 44 7.14 -5.76 24.68
CA ASP A 44 5.70 -5.61 24.42
C ASP A 44 5.48 -4.90 23.08
N ASN A 45 6.23 -3.84 22.80
CA ASN A 45 6.19 -3.16 21.50
C ASN A 45 6.57 -4.11 20.35
N ARG A 46 7.58 -4.95 20.57
CA ARG A 46 8.06 -5.90 19.58
C ARG A 46 7.02 -6.99 19.28
N MET A 47 6.37 -7.52 20.31
CA MET A 47 5.31 -8.52 20.18
C MET A 47 4.10 -7.90 19.49
N TRP A 48 3.63 -6.75 19.98
CA TRP A 48 2.49 -6.04 19.43
C TRP A 48 2.69 -5.74 17.94
N MET A 49 3.85 -5.22 17.54
CA MET A 49 4.15 -4.96 16.13
C MET A 49 4.04 -6.23 15.27
N ARG A 50 4.55 -7.37 15.75
CA ARG A 50 4.54 -8.63 14.98
C ARG A 50 3.15 -9.25 14.86
N GLU A 51 2.32 -9.07 15.88
CA GLU A 51 0.95 -9.56 15.92
C GLU A 51 0.01 -8.71 15.05
N ASN A 52 0.19 -7.39 15.05
CA ASN A 52 -0.72 -6.45 14.38
C ASN A 52 -0.33 -6.13 12.93
N VAL A 53 0.86 -6.52 12.46
CA VAL A 53 1.17 -6.47 11.03
C VAL A 53 0.36 -7.57 10.30
N PRO A 54 -0.43 -7.23 9.26
CA PRO A 54 -1.20 -8.20 8.47
C PRO A 54 -0.32 -9.28 7.86
N SER A 55 -0.82 -10.51 7.79
CA SER A 55 -0.09 -11.67 7.26
C SER A 55 0.37 -11.47 5.82
N GLU A 56 -0.44 -10.83 4.97
CA GLU A 56 -0.14 -10.58 3.56
C GLU A 56 1.02 -9.58 3.38
N LYS A 57 1.24 -8.73 4.40
CA LYS A 57 2.28 -7.69 4.42
C LYS A 57 3.56 -8.15 5.12
N LYS A 58 3.59 -9.38 5.65
CA LYS A 58 4.80 -9.94 6.26
C LYS A 58 5.80 -10.35 5.18
N PRO A 59 7.11 -10.06 5.37
CA PRO A 59 8.15 -10.54 4.45
C PRO A 59 8.24 -12.07 4.44
N SER A 60 8.93 -12.65 3.45
CA SER A 60 9.03 -14.11 3.26
C SER A 60 9.58 -14.90 4.46
N ASN A 61 10.36 -14.24 5.32
CA ASN A 61 10.88 -14.83 6.56
C ASN A 61 9.89 -14.76 7.74
N GLY A 62 8.71 -14.18 7.54
CA GLY A 62 7.61 -14.03 8.49
C GLY A 62 7.80 -12.96 9.56
N ILE A 63 8.95 -12.27 9.62
CA ILE A 63 9.26 -11.31 10.69
C ILE A 63 9.25 -9.89 10.13
N PRO A 64 8.23 -9.06 10.42
CA PRO A 64 8.23 -7.66 10.02
C PRO A 64 9.39 -6.91 10.67
N LEU A 65 10.07 -6.09 9.87
CA LEU A 65 11.21 -5.26 10.28
C LEU A 65 10.79 -3.79 10.33
N PRO A 66 11.34 -2.99 11.24
CA PRO A 66 11.02 -1.57 11.33
C PRO A 66 11.65 -0.77 10.17
N PRO A 67 11.11 0.42 9.84
CA PRO A 67 9.94 1.05 10.47
C PRO A 67 8.62 0.38 10.09
N GLN A 68 7.67 0.33 11.03
CA GLN A 68 6.27 -0.07 10.80
C GLN A 68 5.35 1.02 11.34
N ILE A 69 4.38 1.44 10.53
CA ILE A 69 3.56 2.63 10.79
C ILE A 69 2.11 2.19 10.99
N PHE A 70 1.49 2.71 12.05
CA PHE A 70 0.11 2.44 12.39
C PHE A 70 -0.59 3.77 12.72
N ASN A 71 -1.87 3.85 12.41
CA ASN A 71 -2.77 4.86 12.96
C ASN A 71 -3.64 4.18 14.01
N GLU A 72 -3.35 4.45 15.28
CA GLU A 72 -3.94 3.77 16.43
C GLU A 72 -3.72 2.24 16.42
N GLU A 73 -4.68 1.45 15.95
CA GLU A 73 -4.57 -0.01 15.76
C GLU A 73 -4.58 -0.40 14.27
N GLY A 74 -4.93 0.53 13.39
CA GLY A 74 -4.93 0.33 11.94
C GLY A 74 -3.52 0.31 11.37
N TYR A 75 -3.19 -0.74 10.63
CA TYR A 75 -1.92 -0.83 9.93
C TYR A 75 -1.89 0.08 8.71
N CYS A 76 -0.99 1.06 8.68
CA CYS A 76 -0.79 1.93 7.52
C CYS A 76 0.15 1.25 6.52
N GLY A 77 1.30 0.77 7.00
CA GLY A 77 2.28 0.13 6.14
C GLY A 77 3.69 0.08 6.71
N ASP A 78 4.57 -0.51 5.91
CA ASP A 78 6.00 -0.54 6.12
C ASP A 78 6.70 0.64 5.42
N TYR A 79 8.03 0.62 5.39
CA TYR A 79 8.81 1.64 4.70
C TYR A 79 8.50 1.74 3.20
N GLU A 80 8.31 0.62 2.50
CA GLU A 80 8.14 0.63 1.05
C GLU A 80 6.80 1.23 0.67
N THR A 81 5.75 0.86 1.42
CA THR A 81 4.42 1.46 1.25
C THR A 81 4.45 2.96 1.56
N PHE A 82 5.14 3.37 2.63
CA PHE A 82 5.33 4.80 2.95
C PHE A 82 6.12 5.55 1.87
N PHE A 83 7.18 4.93 1.34
CA PHE A 83 8.01 5.54 0.30
C PHE A 83 7.20 5.79 -0.97
N ASN A 84 6.39 4.82 -1.41
CA ASN A 84 5.51 5.00 -2.56
C ASN A 84 4.51 6.14 -2.31
N ALA A 85 3.84 6.15 -1.16
CA ALA A 85 2.94 7.25 -0.78
C ALA A 85 3.64 8.61 -0.75
N LYS A 86 4.90 8.67 -0.33
CA LYS A 86 5.72 9.89 -0.33
C LYS A 86 6.02 10.38 -1.74
N GLU A 87 6.36 9.48 -2.66
CA GLU A 87 6.59 9.82 -4.08
C GLU A 87 5.30 10.32 -4.75
N ASP A 88 4.17 9.66 -4.45
CA ASP A 88 2.86 10.01 -4.99
C ASP A 88 2.24 11.25 -4.31
N ASN A 89 2.86 11.80 -3.27
CA ASN A 89 2.32 12.86 -2.41
C ASN A 89 0.98 12.47 -1.75
N LEU A 90 0.79 11.19 -1.46
CA LEU A 90 -0.40 10.60 -0.83
C LEU A 90 -0.16 10.18 0.65
N VAL A 91 0.70 10.93 1.36
CA VAL A 91 1.14 10.50 2.70
C VAL A 91 0.04 10.72 3.74
N TYR A 92 -0.78 11.76 3.61
CA TYR A 92 -1.88 11.95 4.56
C TYR A 92 -2.89 10.81 4.43
N SER A 93 -3.26 10.41 3.22
CA SER A 93 -4.11 9.24 2.95
C SER A 93 -3.47 7.94 3.46
N PHE A 94 -2.17 7.74 3.23
CA PHE A 94 -1.43 6.59 3.77
C PHE A 94 -1.51 6.50 5.29
N LEU A 95 -1.41 7.64 5.98
CA LEU A 95 -1.53 7.73 7.43
C LEU A 95 -2.98 7.66 7.91
N GLY A 96 -3.97 7.69 7.02
CA GLY A 96 -5.39 7.81 7.35
C GLY A 96 -5.72 9.15 8.03
N LEU A 97 -5.06 10.22 7.59
CA LEU A 97 -5.26 11.60 8.02
C LEU A 97 -5.88 12.40 6.88
N ASP A 98 -6.72 13.38 7.22
CA ASP A 98 -7.22 14.32 6.21
C ASP A 98 -6.08 15.23 5.73
N PRO A 99 -5.87 15.36 4.41
CA PRO A 99 -4.84 16.24 3.88
C PRO A 99 -5.15 17.70 4.24
N PRO A 100 -4.19 18.48 4.75
CA PRO A 100 -4.45 19.86 5.13
C PRO A 100 -4.78 20.71 3.88
N PRO A 101 -5.67 21.71 4.01
CA PRO A 101 -6.07 22.56 2.89
C PRO A 101 -4.87 23.26 2.28
N GLY A 102 -4.72 23.17 0.95
CA GLY A 102 -3.59 23.70 0.20
C GLY A 102 -2.36 22.77 0.11
N SER A 103 -2.41 21.58 0.70
CA SER A 103 -1.44 20.53 0.37
C SER A 103 -1.62 20.04 -1.07
N LYS A 104 -0.59 19.45 -1.66
CA LYS A 104 -0.68 18.86 -3.01
C LYS A 104 -1.77 17.77 -3.09
N GLU A 105 -1.92 17.02 -2.00
CA GLU A 105 -2.88 15.93 -1.85
C GLU A 105 -4.32 16.44 -1.76
N ALA A 106 -4.57 17.50 -0.98
CA ALA A 106 -5.90 18.13 -0.92
C ALA A 106 -6.35 18.67 -2.28
N ARG A 107 -5.41 19.21 -3.07
CA ARG A 107 -5.71 19.65 -4.44
C ARG A 107 -5.97 18.45 -5.36
N ALA A 108 -5.28 17.32 -5.18
CA ALA A 108 -5.51 16.08 -5.91
C ALA A 108 -6.97 15.61 -5.87
N GLY A 109 -7.56 15.58 -4.68
CA GLY A 109 -8.97 15.22 -4.52
C GLY A 109 -9.95 16.23 -5.14
N GLU A 110 -9.58 17.53 -5.19
CA GLU A 110 -10.45 18.57 -5.79
C GLU A 110 -10.66 18.32 -7.30
N TYR A 111 -9.69 17.77 -8.03
CA TYR A 111 -9.87 17.48 -9.45
C TYR A 111 -10.68 16.19 -9.71
N GLU A 112 -10.57 15.19 -8.84
CA GLU A 112 -11.33 13.93 -8.95
C GLU A 112 -12.81 14.12 -8.58
N GLU A 113 -13.11 14.97 -7.59
CA GLU A 113 -14.48 15.33 -7.21
C GLU A 113 -15.19 16.18 -8.28
N GLU A 114 -14.44 16.93 -9.10
CA GLU A 114 -14.96 17.66 -10.26
C GLU A 114 -15.28 16.74 -11.46
N GLU A 115 -14.58 15.61 -11.65
CA GLU A 115 -14.90 14.64 -12.72
C GLU A 115 -16.09 13.73 -12.35
N GLU A 116 -16.20 13.30 -11.10
CA GLU A 116 -17.35 12.50 -10.63
C GLU A 116 -18.68 13.30 -10.60
N ALA A 117 -18.61 14.63 -10.52
CA ALA A 117 -19.79 15.50 -10.58
C ALA A 117 -20.33 15.72 -12.00
N ASP A 118 -19.56 15.38 -13.05
CA ASP A 118 -19.97 15.52 -14.46
C ASP A 118 -20.60 14.23 -15.02
N GLU A 119 -20.36 13.05 -14.43
CA GLU A 119 -20.93 11.76 -14.88
C GLU A 119 -22.42 11.53 -14.48
N ASP A 120 -22.97 12.27 -13.51
CA ASP A 120 -24.33 12.06 -12.98
C ASP A 120 -25.45 12.77 -13.82
N LYS A 121 -25.22 13.01 -15.12
CA LYS A 121 -26.12 13.85 -15.95
C LYS A 121 -26.56 13.35 -17.32
N GLU A 122 -26.37 12.08 -17.64
CA GLU A 122 -26.86 11.52 -18.93
C GLU A 122 -27.68 10.24 -18.68
N GLU A 123 -28.89 10.39 -18.11
CA GLU A 123 -29.98 9.43 -18.35
C GLU A 123 -30.99 10.02 -19.35
N ASP A 124 -31.38 9.18 -20.32
CA ASP A 124 -32.56 9.23 -21.22
C ASP A 124 -32.34 9.76 -22.66
N ASP A 125 -32.14 8.85 -23.63
CA ASP A 125 -33.20 8.46 -24.60
C ASP A 125 -32.73 7.29 -25.51
N GLN A 126 -33.53 6.22 -25.58
CA GLN A 126 -33.44 5.05 -26.47
C GLN A 126 -34.05 5.36 -27.87
N PRO A 127 -34.17 4.45 -28.88
CA PRO A 127 -33.51 3.17 -29.23
C PRO A 127 -33.11 3.12 -30.75
N VAL A 128 -33.10 1.93 -31.40
CA VAL A 128 -32.98 1.59 -32.85
C VAL A 128 -31.57 1.05 -33.22
N SER A 129 -31.35 -0.10 -33.88
CA SER A 129 -32.18 -1.16 -34.48
C SER A 129 -31.33 -2.42 -34.67
N GLU A 130 -32.00 -3.56 -34.75
CA GLU A 130 -31.55 -4.85 -35.30
C GLU A 130 -30.81 -4.69 -36.64
N GLU A 131 -29.80 -5.53 -36.92
CA GLU A 131 -29.84 -6.56 -37.98
C GLU A 131 -28.63 -7.51 -37.84
N GLU A 132 -28.84 -8.70 -38.37
CA GLU A 132 -28.23 -10.01 -38.11
C GLU A 132 -27.11 -10.28 -39.13
N ASP A 133 -26.13 -11.16 -38.85
CA ASP A 133 -25.83 -12.36 -39.67
C ASP A 133 -24.63 -13.19 -39.16
N GLU A 134 -24.94 -14.47 -38.91
CA GLU A 134 -24.21 -15.75 -39.10
C GLU A 134 -22.64 -15.77 -39.09
N ALA A 135 -22.01 -16.43 -38.12
CA ALA A 135 -21.75 -17.89 -37.98
C ALA A 135 -20.64 -18.44 -38.90
N GLU A 136 -19.55 -18.94 -38.32
CA GLU A 136 -19.14 -20.35 -38.48
C GLU A 136 -18.15 -20.78 -37.39
N ALA A 137 -18.37 -21.99 -36.89
CA ALA A 137 -17.57 -22.71 -35.91
C ALA A 137 -16.91 -23.89 -36.61
N VAL A 138 -15.64 -24.19 -36.29
CA VAL A 138 -15.06 -25.56 -36.25
C VAL A 138 -13.83 -25.42 -35.31
N GLU A 139 -13.78 -25.99 -34.11
CA GLU A 139 -13.52 -27.42 -33.81
C GLU A 139 -12.17 -27.83 -34.45
N GLU A 140 -11.12 -28.24 -33.75
CA GLU A 140 -10.99 -29.45 -32.94
C GLU A 140 -9.52 -29.57 -32.47
N GLU A 141 -9.32 -30.06 -31.23
CA GLU A 141 -8.44 -31.21 -30.89
C GLU A 141 -6.90 -31.06 -31.07
N GLU A 142 -5.97 -31.67 -30.34
CA GLU A 142 -5.93 -32.63 -29.23
C GLU A 142 -4.41 -32.75 -28.87
N GLU A 143 -4.13 -32.80 -27.56
CA GLU A 143 -3.20 -33.67 -26.82
C GLU A 143 -1.69 -33.88 -27.12
N ASP A 144 -1.04 -34.23 -26.00
CA ASP A 144 0.12 -35.11 -25.80
C ASP A 144 1.55 -34.57 -26.08
N ASP A 145 2.59 -34.90 -25.33
CA ASP A 145 2.85 -35.53 -24.02
C ASP A 145 4.39 -35.53 -23.86
N VAL A 146 4.87 -35.95 -22.69
CA VAL A 146 6.20 -36.53 -22.41
C VAL A 146 7.31 -35.60 -21.91
N ASP A 147 7.36 -35.58 -20.57
CA ASP A 147 8.53 -35.68 -19.70
C ASP A 147 9.72 -36.50 -20.26
N GLU A 148 10.94 -35.97 -20.18
CA GLU A 148 12.09 -36.84 -19.90
C GLU A 148 13.19 -36.09 -19.15
N THR A 149 13.35 -36.45 -17.88
CA THR A 149 14.60 -36.36 -17.12
C THR A 149 15.77 -36.99 -17.88
N LYS A 150 16.96 -36.36 -17.85
CA LYS A 150 18.25 -37.08 -17.86
C LYS A 150 19.38 -36.25 -17.27
N GLU A 151 20.16 -36.98 -16.47
CA GLU A 151 21.34 -36.63 -15.70
C GLU A 151 22.60 -36.49 -16.61
N ASP A 152 23.72 -36.13 -15.96
CA ASP A 152 25.13 -36.08 -16.41
C ASP A 152 25.51 -34.87 -17.31
N GLU A 153 26.53 -34.07 -17.02
CA GLU A 153 27.88 -34.32 -16.46
C GLU A 153 28.40 -33.09 -15.68
#